data_AF-A0A239KU27-F1
#
_entry.id   AF-A0A239KU27-F1
#
_cell.length_a   1.000
_cell.length_b   1.000
_cell.length_c   1.000
_cell.angle_alpha   90.00
_cell.angle_beta   90.00
_cell.angle_gamma   90.00
#
_symmetry.space_group_name_H-M   'P 1'
#
loop_
_entity.id
_entity.type
_entity.pdbx_description
1 polymer ?
#
loop_
_entity_poly.entity_id
_entity_poly.type
_entity_poly.pdbx_seq_one_letter_code
_entity_poly.pdbx_strand_id
1 'polypeptide(L)' 'MRALKKKMVIELIIYIVLVVIGVIMLFAYKPRERIIIVPQDFQVEQEGGVRDASIPNE' A
#
# COMPACT_ATOMS: atom_id res chain seq x y z
N MET A 1 -8.52 12.01 39.85
CA MET A 1 -7.72 11.30 38.82
C MET A 1 -8.14 9.85 38.49
N ARG A 2 -9.23 9.28 39.04
CA ARG A 2 -9.62 7.88 38.77
C ARG A 2 -10.49 7.64 37.52
N ALA A 3 -11.24 8.65 37.06
CA ALA A 3 -12.14 8.52 35.90
C ALA A 3 -11.43 8.76 34.55
N LEU A 4 -10.51 9.73 34.48
CA LEU A 4 -9.77 10.07 33.24
C LEU A 4 -8.90 8.90 32.75
N LYS A 5 -8.25 8.18 33.68
CA LYS A 5 -7.46 6.99 33.37
C LYS A 5 -8.29 5.89 32.70
N LYS A 6 -9.55 5.70 33.14
CA LYS A 6 -10.44 4.67 32.56
C LYS A 6 -10.79 5.02 31.11
N LYS A 7 -11.11 6.29 30.84
CA LYS A 7 -11.40 6.77 29.47
C LYS A 7 -10.20 6.58 28.55
N MET A 8 -9.01 6.93 29.01
CA MET A 8 -7.76 6.79 28.27
C MET A 8 -7.40 5.33 27.97
N VAL A 9 -7.64 4.41 28.92
CA VAL A 9 -7.40 2.97 28.73
C VAL A 9 -8.37 2.38 27.71
N ILE A 10 -9.64 2.78 27.73
CA ILE A 10 -10.65 2.33 26.76
C ILE A 10 -10.26 2.78 25.35
N GLU A 11 -9.86 4.04 25.21
CA GLU A 11 -9.43 4.61 23.93
C GLU A 11 -8.20 3.90 23.36
N LEU A 12 -7.22 3.59 24.22
CA LEU A 12 -6.05 2.79 23.83
C LEU A 12 -6.42 1.39 23.35
N ILE A 13 -7.36 0.72 24.02
CA ILE A 13 -7.84 -0.61 23.60
C ILE A 13 -8.49 -0.53 22.21
N ILE A 14 -9.30 0.49 21.94
CA ILE A 14 -9.93 0.67 20.63
C ILE A 14 -8.86 0.85 19.54
N TYR A 15 -7.83 1.66 19.80
CA TYR A 15 -6.73 1.83 18.84
C TYR A 15 -5.97 0.52 18.58
N ILE A 16 -5.68 -0.26 19.63
CA ILE A 16 -5.04 -1.57 19.48
C ILE A 16 -5.91 -2.50 18.62
N VAL A 17 -7.22 -2.54 18.86
CA VAL A 17 -8.15 -3.36 18.07
C VAL A 17 -8.15 -2.93 16.61
N LEU A 18 -8.19 -1.63 16.31
CA LEU A 18 -8.12 -1.11 14.94
C LEU A 18 -6.83 -1.51 14.23
N VAL A 19 -5.68 -1.41 14.92
CA VAL A 19 -4.39 -1.83 14.37
C VAL A 19 -4.39 -3.33 14.06
N VAL A 20 -4.87 -4.17 14.98
CA VAL A 20 -4.95 -5.62 14.78
C VAL A 20 -5.83 -5.96 13.57
N ILE A 21 -7.00 -5.34 13.43
CA ILE A 21 -7.88 -5.54 12.27
C ILE A 21 -7.16 -5.12 10.97
N GLY A 22 -6.48 -3.98 10.97
CA GLY A 22 -5.72 -3.51 9.81
C GLY A 22 -4.60 -4.48 9.39
N VAL A 23 -3.85 -5.01 10.37
CA VAL A 23 -2.81 -6.01 10.13
C VAL A 23 -3.42 -7.30 9.56
N ILE A 24 -4.53 -7.78 10.12
CA ILE A 24 -5.23 -8.96 9.61
C ILE A 24 -5.68 -8.72 8.17
N MET A 25 -6.27 -7.56 7.86
CA MET A 25 -6.67 -7.23 6.48
C MET A 25 -5.48 -7.21 5.52
N LEU A 26 -4.33 -6.66 5.93
CA LEU A 26 -3.13 -6.60 5.09
C LEU A 26 -2.69 -8.00 4.61
N PHE A 27 -2.77 -8.99 5.50
CA PHE A 27 -2.37 -10.36 5.19
C PHE A 27 -3.50 -11.20 4.57
N ALA A 28 -4.74 -11.00 5.00
CA ALA A 28 -5.88 -11.78 4.53
C ALA A 28 -6.41 -11.31 3.17
N TYR A 29 -6.40 -10.01 2.90
CA TYR A 29 -6.85 -9.43 1.64
C TYR A 29 -5.66 -9.26 0.69
N LYS A 30 -5.39 -10.30 -0.10
CA LYS A 30 -4.63 -10.08 -1.34
C LYS A 30 -5.52 -9.30 -2.31
N PRO A 31 -5.08 -8.15 -2.84
CA PRO A 31 -5.85 -7.44 -3.86
C PRO A 31 -6.08 -8.38 -5.03
N ARG A 32 -7.32 -8.41 -5.55
CA ARG A 32 -7.60 -9.23 -6.75
C ARG A 32 -6.75 -8.70 -7.88
N GLU A 33 -5.85 -9.55 -8.37
CA GLU A 33 -5.10 -9.30 -9.59
C GLU A 33 -6.13 -9.17 -10.72
N ARG A 34 -6.39 -7.94 -11.14
CA ARG A 34 -7.10 -7.69 -12.39
C ARG A 34 -6.11 -8.05 -13.48
N ILE A 35 -6.36 -9.14 -14.20
CA ILE A 35 -5.63 -9.44 -15.42
C ILE A 35 -5.88 -8.28 -16.37
N ILE A 36 -4.86 -7.44 -16.56
CA ILE A 36 -4.89 -6.43 -17.62
C ILE A 36 -4.70 -7.21 -18.91
N ILE A 37 -5.79 -7.45 -19.63
CA ILE A 37 -5.71 -8.00 -20.98
C ILE A 37 -5.21 -6.85 -21.85
N VAL A 38 -3.91 -6.85 -22.12
CA VAL A 38 -3.29 -5.93 -23.07
C VAL A 38 -3.81 -6.33 -24.46
N PRO A 39 -4.57 -5.46 -25.14
CA PRO A 39 -5.00 -5.71 -26.51
C PRO A 39 -3.78 -5.99 -27.41
N GLN A 40 -3.88 -6.92 -28.36
CA GLN A 40 -2.74 -7.27 -29.25
C GLN A 40 -2.25 -6.10 -30.09
N ASP A 41 -3.09 -5.09 -30.28
CA ASP A 41 -2.85 -3.83 -30.97
C ASP A 41 -2.33 -2.71 -30.04
N PHE A 42 -2.10 -3.00 -28.76
CA PHE A 42 -1.49 -2.07 -27.82
C PHE A 42 0.00 -1.91 -28.13
N GLN A 43 0.32 -0.90 -28.92
CA GLN A 43 1.68 -0.41 -29.06
C GLN A 43 2.06 0.28 -27.75
N VAL A 44 2.91 -0.38 -26.95
CA VAL A 44 3.59 0.29 -25.84
C VAL A 44 4.56 1.28 -26.47
N GLU A 45 4.19 2.55 -26.60
CA GLU A 45 5.18 3.61 -26.79
C GLU A 45 6.00 3.69 -25.50
N GLN A 46 7.05 2.86 -25.42
CA GLN A 46 8.12 3.06 -24.44
C GLN A 46 8.88 4.33 -24.85
N GLU A 47 8.33 5.50 -24.50
CA GLU A 47 9.12 6.73 -24.37
C GLU A 47 10.04 6.57 -23.15
N GLY A 48 11.10 5.77 -23.29
CA GLY A 48 12.03 5.50 -22.18
C GLY A 48 12.73 4.15 -22.33
N GLY A 49 13.52 4.01 -23.39
CA GLY A 49 14.43 2.88 -23.56
C GLY A 49 15.75 3.14 -22.83
N VAL A 50 16.54 2.09 -22.60
CA VAL A 50 17.90 2.09 -21.98
C VAL A 50 18.89 3.11 -22.62
N ARG A 51 18.51 3.73 -23.74
CA ARG A 51 19.23 4.80 -24.45
C ARG A 51 19.02 6.21 -23.89
N ASP A 52 18.03 6.42 -23.02
CA ASP A 52 17.77 7.73 -22.39
C ASP A 52 18.54 7.97 -21.08
N ALA A 53 19.33 6.98 -20.63
CA ALA A 53 20.29 7.17 -19.55
C ALA A 53 21.62 7.66 -20.13
N SER A 54 21.85 8.97 -20.11
CA SER A 54 23.18 9.54 -20.34
C SER A 54 24.05 9.34 -19.10
N ILE A 55 25.13 8.55 -19.24
CA ILE A 55 26.23 8.56 -18.26
C ILE A 55 27.10 9.78 -18.59
N PRO A 56 27.29 10.74 -17.68
CA PRO A 56 28.21 11.85 -17.91
C PRO A 56 29.64 11.29 -17.90
N ASN A 57 30.38 11.46 -18.99
CA ASN A 57 31.81 11.17 -19.01
C ASN A 57 32.59 12.42 -18.62
N GLU A 58 33.57 12.24 -17.72
CA GLU A 58 34.66 13.17 -17.39
C GLU A 58 35.60 13.40 -18.58
#